data_AF-A0A6N2ENF3-F1
#
_entry.id   AF-A0A6N2ENF3-F1
#
_cell.length_a   1.000
_cell.length_b   1.000
_cell.length_c   1.000
_cell.angle_alpha   90.00
_cell.angle_beta   90.00
_cell.angle_gamma   90.00
#
_symmetry.space_group_name_H-M   'P 1'
#
loop_
_entity.id
_entity.type
_entity.pdbx_description
1 polymer ?
#
loop_
_entity_poly.entity_id
_entity_poly.type
_entity_poly.pdbx_seq_one_letter_code
_entity_poly.pdbx_strand_id
1 'polypeptide(L)'
;MSLGSMREVRELFAGFNTATDGTEPSSGIVVLHGPGFVAEIATFSDQINQVMIHVKEQDIAFAVLWRLCQKAGWKMLDPDTGQLFG
;
A
#
# COMPACT_ATOMS: atom_id res chain seq x y z
N MET A 1 11.34 10.05 1.13
CA MET A 1 11.70 9.29 -0.08
C MET A 1 10.41 9.02 -0.82
N SER A 2 10.41 9.17 -2.14
CA SER A 2 9.25 8.80 -2.96
C SER A 2 9.12 7.27 -3.00
N LEU A 3 7.90 6.77 -2.99
CA LEU A 3 7.55 5.37 -3.26
C LEU A 3 7.46 5.10 -4.78
N GLY A 4 7.56 6.14 -5.61
CA GLY A 4 7.52 6.06 -7.08
C GLY A 4 6.27 6.71 -7.67
N SER A 5 6.08 6.52 -8.97
CA SER A 5 4.87 6.93 -9.66
C SER A 5 3.68 6.06 -9.31
N MET A 6 2.46 6.57 -9.50
CA MET A 6 1.23 5.79 -9.28
C MET A 6 1.21 4.47 -10.08
N ARG A 7 1.79 4.45 -11.29
CA ARG A 7 1.90 3.24 -12.11
C ARG A 7 2.83 2.21 -11.47
N GLU A 8 4.01 2.62 -11.06
CA GLU A 8 5.00 1.73 -10.42
C GLU A 8 4.48 1.15 -9.11
N VAL A 9 3.82 1.98 -8.29
CA VAL A 9 3.17 1.53 -7.05
C VAL A 9 2.11 0.47 -7.38
N ARG A 10 1.21 0.72 -8.33
CA ARG A 10 0.18 -0.27 -8.73
C ARG A 10 0.78 -1.57 -9.26
N GLU A 11 1.79 -1.50 -10.11
CA GLU A 11 2.48 -2.68 -10.66
C GLU A 11 3.15 -3.51 -9.55
N LEU A 12 3.76 -2.84 -8.57
CA LEU A 12 4.33 -3.52 -7.41
C LEU A 12 3.25 -4.22 -6.59
N PHE A 13 2.18 -3.53 -6.21
CA PHE A 13 1.07 -4.08 -5.42
C PHE A 13 0.37 -5.24 -6.14
N ALA A 14 0.21 -5.17 -7.47
CA ALA A 14 -0.36 -6.24 -8.27
C ALA A 14 0.41 -7.56 -8.14
N GLY A 15 1.75 -7.50 -8.01
CA GLY A 15 2.60 -8.67 -7.75
C GLY A 15 2.37 -9.36 -6.41
N PHE A 16 1.56 -8.77 -5.53
CA PHE A 16 1.16 -9.30 -4.22
C PHE A 16 -0.37 -9.48 -4.12
N ASN A 17 -1.04 -9.78 -5.24
CA ASN A 17 -2.50 -9.95 -5.33
C ASN A 17 -3.27 -8.75 -4.77
N THR A 18 -2.74 -7.53 -4.97
CA THR A 18 -3.36 -6.31 -4.48
C THR A 18 -3.69 -5.39 -5.65
N ALA A 19 -4.98 -5.14 -5.85
CA ALA A 19 -5.49 -4.37 -7.00
C ALA A 19 -6.79 -3.65 -6.64
N THR A 20 -7.28 -2.78 -7.51
CA THR A 20 -8.62 -2.19 -7.38
C THR A 20 -9.69 -3.27 -7.53
N ASP A 21 -10.83 -3.14 -6.84
CA ASP A 21 -11.97 -4.05 -6.95
C ASP A 21 -12.89 -3.76 -8.15
N GLY A 22 -12.51 -2.81 -9.01
CA GLY A 22 -13.33 -2.34 -10.14
C GLY A 22 -14.15 -1.11 -9.82
N THR A 23 -14.15 -0.64 -8.57
CA THR A 23 -14.75 0.65 -8.19
C THR A 23 -13.97 1.79 -8.82
N GLU A 24 -14.70 2.75 -9.40
CA GLU A 24 -14.09 3.98 -9.92
C GLU A 24 -13.39 4.74 -8.79
N PRO A 25 -12.19 5.31 -9.02
CA PRO A 25 -11.52 6.12 -8.02
C PRO A 25 -12.44 7.24 -7.54
N SER A 26 -12.69 7.29 -6.23
CA SER A 26 -13.30 8.47 -5.63
C SER A 26 -12.34 9.66 -5.78
N SER A 27 -12.89 10.87 -5.86
CA SER A 27 -12.11 12.08 -6.21
C SER A 27 -10.85 12.25 -5.34
N GLY A 28 -9.70 11.83 -5.86
CA GLY A 28 -8.38 11.99 -5.22
C GLY A 28 -7.83 10.78 -4.48
N ILE A 29 -8.54 9.64 -4.40
CA ILE A 29 -8.07 8.44 -3.71
C ILE A 29 -8.27 7.19 -4.58
N VAL A 30 -7.24 6.35 -4.64
CA VAL A 30 -7.32 5.00 -5.19
C VAL A 30 -7.22 4.01 -4.04
N VAL A 31 -8.15 3.06 -4.04
CA VAL A 31 -8.22 1.98 -3.07
C VAL A 31 -7.76 0.69 -3.73
N LEU A 32 -6.77 0.00 -3.13
CA LEU A 32 -6.33 -1.32 -3.54
C LEU A 32 -6.68 -2.34 -2.44
N HIS A 33 -7.20 -3.48 -2.84
CA HIS A 33 -7.64 -4.56 -1.99
C HIS A 33 -6.61 -5.68 -2.06
N GLY A 34 -5.96 -5.97 -0.94
CA GLY A 34 -4.96 -7.03 -0.81
C GLY A 34 -5.40 -8.11 0.17
N PRO A 35 -4.61 -9.17 0.33
CA PRO A 35 -4.92 -10.25 1.28
C PRO A 35 -4.84 -9.74 2.73
N GLY A 36 -5.98 -9.61 3.40
CA GLY A 36 -6.06 -9.17 4.79
C GLY A 36 -5.86 -7.66 5.02
N PHE A 37 -5.71 -6.83 3.98
CA PHE A 37 -5.55 -5.38 4.12
C PHE A 37 -6.18 -4.59 2.95
N VAL A 38 -6.35 -3.29 3.16
CA VAL A 38 -6.68 -2.31 2.12
C VAL A 38 -5.61 -1.22 2.10
N ALA A 39 -5.20 -0.81 0.91
CA ALA A 39 -4.24 0.27 0.70
C ALA A 39 -4.93 1.47 0.05
N GLU A 40 -4.83 2.64 0.69
CA GLU A 40 -5.35 3.90 0.16
C GLU A 40 -4.19 4.78 -0.30
N ILE A 41 -4.30 5.25 -1.54
CA ILE A 41 -3.27 6.05 -2.21
C ILE A 41 -3.90 7.37 -2.65
N ALA A 42 -3.35 8.48 -2.15
CA ALA A 42 -3.76 9.81 -2.58
C ALA A 42 -3.20 10.12 -3.97
N THR A 43 -4.05 10.51 -4.91
CA THR A 43 -3.68 10.76 -6.32
C THR A 43 -3.49 12.24 -6.66
N PHE A 44 -3.33 13.10 -5.65
CA PHE A 44 -3.12 14.54 -5.85
C PHE A 44 -1.75 14.87 -6.44
N SER A 45 -0.80 13.94 -6.38
CA SER A 45 0.53 14.04 -6.98
C SER A 45 0.82 12.78 -7.79
N ASP A 46 1.57 12.94 -8.89
CA ASP A 46 2.08 11.80 -9.67
C ASP A 46 3.10 10.98 -8.87
N GLN A 47 3.82 11.64 -7.95
CA GLN A 47 4.78 11.02 -7.05
C GLN A 47 4.11 10.63 -5.74
N ILE A 48 4.07 9.33 -5.47
CA ILE A 48 3.49 8.78 -4.25
C ILE A 48 4.55 8.80 -3.17
N ASN A 49 4.28 9.46 -2.05
CA ASN A 49 5.22 9.51 -0.92
C ASN A 49 4.79 8.62 0.25
N GLN A 50 3.50 8.24 0.27
CA GLN A 50 2.91 7.45 1.34
C GLN A 50 1.72 6.65 0.79
N VAL A 51 1.50 5.49 1.40
CA VAL A 51 0.31 4.66 1.21
C VAL A 51 -0.24 4.35 2.60
N MET A 52 -1.52 4.60 2.81
CA MET A 52 -2.18 4.26 4.07
C MET A 52 -2.64 2.80 4.01
N ILE A 53 -2.30 2.01 5.02
CA ILE A 53 -2.65 0.58 5.09
C ILE A 53 -3.65 0.36 6.22
N HIS A 54 -4.81 -0.18 5.87
CA HIS A 54 -5.83 -0.61 6.81
C HIS A 54 -5.78 -2.14 6.92
N VAL A 55 -5.28 -2.63 8.06
CA VAL A 55 -5.19 -4.07 8.32
C VAL A 55 -6.56 -4.60 8.78
N LYS A 56 -7.06 -5.64 8.11
CA LYS A 56 -8.31 -6.34 8.43
C LYS A 56 -8.05 -7.69 9.10
N GLU A 57 -7.06 -8.43 8.60
CA GLU A 57 -6.66 -9.74 9.10
C GLU A 57 -5.14 -9.75 9.31
N GLN A 58 -4.72 -9.59 10.57
CA GLN A 58 -3.35 -9.29 10.94
C GLN A 58 -2.34 -10.31 10.40
N ASP A 59 -2.56 -11.59 10.66
CA ASP A 59 -1.62 -12.66 10.30
C ASP A 59 -1.39 -12.77 8.79
N ILE A 60 -2.46 -12.56 8.00
CA ILE A 60 -2.39 -12.61 6.53
C ILE A 60 -1.75 -11.33 5.99
N ALA A 61 -2.20 -10.17 6.47
CA ALA A 61 -1.75 -8.86 5.99
C ALA A 61 -0.24 -8.69 6.18
N PHE A 62 0.25 -8.93 7.40
CA PHE A 62 1.65 -8.71 7.71
C PHE A 62 2.57 -9.66 6.92
N ALA A 63 2.17 -10.91 6.67
CA ALA A 63 2.95 -11.83 5.83
C ALA A 63 3.16 -11.29 4.40
N VAL A 64 2.16 -10.59 3.84
CA VAL A 64 2.25 -9.98 2.51
C VAL A 64 3.02 -8.65 2.57
N LEU A 65 2.67 -7.78 3.52
CA LEU A 65 3.25 -6.44 3.65
C LEU A 65 4.75 -6.48 3.93
N TRP A 66 5.24 -7.45 4.72
CA TRP A 66 6.68 -7.64 4.93
C TRP A 66 7.41 -7.93 3.62
N ARG A 67 6.86 -8.84 2.80
CA ARG A 67 7.47 -9.20 1.51
C ARG A 67 7.42 -8.04 0.52
N LEU A 68 6.34 -7.25 0.54
CA LEU A 68 6.20 -6.05 -0.28
C LEU A 68 7.27 -5.02 0.10
N CYS A 69 7.44 -4.74 1.39
CA CYS A 69 8.44 -3.81 1.88
C CYS A 69 9.87 -4.27 1.57
N GLN A 70 10.17 -5.55 1.79
CA GLN A 70 11.48 -6.13 1.43
C GLN A 70 11.77 -6.03 -0.07
N LYS A 71 10.79 -6.32 -0.92
CA LYS A 71 10.95 -6.24 -2.39
C LYS A 71 11.17 -4.80 -2.85
N ALA A 72 10.49 -3.84 -2.23
CA ALA A 72 10.51 -2.43 -2.64
C ALA A 72 11.56 -1.57 -1.91
N GLY A 73 12.18 -2.11 -0.85
CA GLY A 73 13.02 -1.34 0.06
C GLY A 73 12.24 -0.30 0.87
N TRP A 74 10.94 -0.53 1.10
CA TRP A 74 10.07 0.40 1.83
C TRP A 74 10.05 0.08 3.32
N LYS A 75 9.57 1.04 4.10
CA LYS A 75 9.33 0.88 5.54
C LYS A 75 7.87 1.18 5.83
N MET A 76 7.28 0.37 6.70
CA MET A 76 6.00 0.62 7.35
C MET A 76 6.24 1.38 8.64
N LEU A 77 5.36 2.34 8.92
CA LEU A 77 5.27 3.03 10.19
C LEU A 77 3.93 2.64 10.82
N ASP A 78 3.97 2.14 12.05
CA ASP A 78 2.79 2.07 12.89
C ASP A 78 2.55 3.47 13.50
N PRO A 79 1.45 4.15 13.16
CA PRO A 79 1.18 5.50 13.65
C PRO A 79 0.87 5.56 15.15
N ASP A 80 0.41 4.47 15.76
CA ASP A 80 0.03 4.44 17.17
C ASP A 80 1.26 4.30 18.08
N THR A 81 2.23 3.47 17.66
CA THR A 81 3.43 3.18 18.43
C THR A 81 4.66 3.94 17.96
N GLY A 82 4.63 4.49 16.74
CA GLY A 82 5.78 5.09 16.07
C GLY A 82 6.84 4.08 15.63
N GLN A 83 6.56 2.77 15.73
CA GLN A 83 7.51 1.73 15.33
C GLN A 83 7.64 1.65 13.81
N LEU A 84 8.88 1.45 13.35
CA LEU A 84 9.21 1.25 11.96
C LEU A 84 9.53 -0.23 11.70
N PHE A 85 8.92 -0.79 10.64
CA PHE A 85 9.12 -2.16 10.18
C PHE A 85 9.53 -2.13 8.71
N GLY A 86 10.53 -2.92 8.28
CA GLY A 86 10.97 -2.94 6.89
C GLY A 86 12.35 -3.53 6.71
#